data_AF-W2TP90-F1
#
_entry.id   AF-W2TP90-F1
#
_cell.length_a   1.000
_cell.length_b   1.000
_cell.length_c   1.000
_cell.angle_alpha   90.00
_cell.angle_beta   90.00
_cell.angle_gamma   90.00
#
_symmetry.space_group_name_H-M   'P 1'
#
loop_
_entity.id
_entity.type
_entity.pdbx_description
1 polymer ?
#
loop_
_entity_poly.entity_id
_entity_poly.type
_entity_poly.pdbx_seq_one_letter_code
_entity_poly.pdbx_strand_id
1 'polypeptide(L)'
;MAQYAAQLHDAFLVYAHVLNESLTLNKSVRDGRWMLNNTAGVYKGKSLELPLKSVVKGILFSQGALSNVTIAFDGSRVPRFVFYGVGTDNEPEKLILIEMDRRGEDATLSLFYRPEEEQNMVWKGRARPKAVPDCGFTGANCPPSFIQQYQTYVILAACVAMLFIAAVIILIVIAIRAKQKERERLDALWKIPYYELTKSTEKDTTCSFVSGLSATNSKVLNTKKETDKICYFYYGLDALTAYKHSVLIRFDEAMNAEFRQMRRIEHDNLNRFVGISLNAGLVYSLWRFCARGTLQVGISCDNGKALLLAFCEREFLYEYEPPSELLSLHT
;
A
#
# COMPACT_ATOMS: atom_id res chain seq x y z
N MET A 1 -30.96 -38.27 41.44
CA MET A 1 -30.21 -39.15 42.37
C MET A 1 -30.77 -40.57 42.36
N ALA A 2 -30.57 -41.34 41.27
CA ALA A 2 -30.95 -42.76 41.23
C ALA A 2 -30.10 -43.60 40.25
N GLN A 3 -28.93 -43.10 39.82
CA GLN A 3 -28.11 -43.73 38.78
C GLN A 3 -27.66 -45.16 39.15
N TYR A 4 -27.48 -45.42 40.44
CA TYR A 4 -27.06 -46.72 40.98
C TYR A 4 -28.22 -47.59 41.48
N ALA A 5 -29.46 -47.08 41.48
CA ALA A 5 -30.61 -47.82 42.03
C ALA A 5 -30.83 -49.16 41.30
N ALA A 6 -30.67 -49.15 39.97
CA ALA A 6 -30.76 -50.37 39.18
C ALA A 6 -29.59 -51.34 39.43
N GLN A 7 -28.39 -50.83 39.72
CA GLN A 7 -27.25 -51.69 40.06
C GLN A 7 -27.46 -52.37 41.42
N LEU A 8 -28.04 -51.65 42.39
CA LEU A 8 -28.40 -52.22 43.68
C LEU A 8 -29.49 -53.29 43.53
N HIS A 9 -30.52 -53.03 42.72
CA HIS A 9 -31.54 -54.03 42.38
C HIS A 9 -30.93 -55.30 41.78
N ASP A 10 -30.01 -55.15 40.81
CA ASP A 10 -29.31 -56.27 40.18
C ASP A 10 -28.50 -57.07 41.21
N ALA A 11 -27.80 -56.39 42.13
CA ALA A 11 -27.04 -57.04 43.20
C ALA A 11 -27.93 -57.89 44.11
N PHE A 12 -29.12 -57.40 44.47
CA PHE A 12 -30.10 -58.18 45.23
C PHE A 12 -30.60 -59.41 44.47
N LEU A 13 -30.82 -59.31 43.15
CA LEU A 13 -31.22 -60.44 42.32
C LEU A 13 -30.14 -61.52 42.25
N VAL A 14 -28.87 -61.12 42.05
CA VAL A 14 -27.72 -62.04 42.06
C VAL A 14 -27.64 -62.75 43.41
N TYR A 15 -27.72 -62.01 44.51
CA TYR A 15 -27.70 -62.57 45.86
C TYR A 15 -28.85 -63.56 46.09
N ALA A 16 -30.08 -63.20 45.72
CA ALA A 16 -31.25 -64.06 45.90
C ALA A 16 -31.15 -65.37 45.09
N HIS A 17 -30.56 -65.32 43.90
CA HIS A 17 -30.35 -66.50 43.07
C HIS A 17 -29.35 -67.47 43.70
N VAL A 18 -28.17 -66.97 44.10
CA VAL A 18 -27.13 -67.76 44.78
C VAL A 18 -27.64 -68.30 46.12
N LEU A 19 -28.44 -67.50 46.85
CA LEU A 19 -29.08 -67.94 48.08
C LEU A 19 -30.02 -69.12 47.83
N ASN A 20 -30.86 -69.06 46.80
CA ASN A 20 -31.76 -70.14 46.44
C ASN A 20 -30.98 -71.43 46.10
N GLU A 21 -29.90 -71.32 45.32
CA GLU A 21 -29.01 -72.47 45.03
C GLU A 21 -28.34 -73.04 46.29
N SER A 22 -27.98 -72.19 47.26
CA SER A 22 -27.44 -72.67 48.53
C SER A 22 -28.45 -73.52 49.30
N LEU A 23 -29.73 -73.12 49.28
CA LEU A 23 -30.81 -73.82 49.98
C LEU A 23 -31.15 -75.15 49.30
N THR A 24 -31.14 -75.21 47.97
CA THR A 24 -31.38 -76.48 47.24
C THR A 24 -30.24 -77.49 47.45
N LEU A 25 -29.02 -77.01 47.67
CA LEU A 25 -27.85 -77.85 47.97
C LEU A 25 -27.62 -78.10 49.47
N ASN A 26 -28.56 -77.67 50.33
CA ASN A 26 -28.48 -77.77 51.79
C ASN A 26 -27.16 -77.21 52.37
N LYS A 27 -26.68 -76.10 51.80
CA LYS A 27 -25.50 -75.35 52.24
C LYS A 27 -25.90 -74.26 53.23
N SER A 28 -24.95 -73.90 54.11
CA SER A 28 -25.16 -72.81 55.06
C SER A 28 -25.17 -71.47 54.35
N VAL A 29 -26.24 -70.69 54.53
CA VAL A 29 -26.37 -69.31 54.05
C VAL A 29 -25.30 -68.38 54.66
N ARG A 30 -24.68 -68.79 55.77
CA ARG A 30 -23.61 -68.03 56.42
C ARG A 30 -22.22 -68.28 55.81
N ASP A 31 -22.09 -69.24 54.90
CA ASP A 31 -20.84 -69.49 54.20
C ASP A 31 -20.64 -68.50 53.05
N GLY A 32 -20.19 -67.29 53.41
CA GLY A 32 -19.98 -66.21 52.44
C GLY A 32 -18.93 -66.55 51.36
N ARG A 33 -17.98 -67.45 51.63
CA ARG A 33 -16.97 -67.87 50.66
C ARG A 33 -17.60 -68.75 49.58
N TRP A 34 -18.46 -69.69 49.99
CA TRP A 34 -19.24 -70.49 49.06
C TRP A 34 -20.18 -69.60 48.22
N MET A 35 -20.88 -68.68 48.87
CA MET A 35 -21.78 -67.76 48.16
C MET A 35 -21.03 -66.95 47.09
N LEU A 36 -19.88 -66.34 47.43
CA LEU A 36 -19.12 -65.53 46.48
C LEU A 36 -18.57 -66.35 45.30
N ASN A 37 -18.01 -67.54 45.56
CA ASN A 37 -17.46 -68.40 44.51
C ASN A 37 -18.53 -68.88 43.51
N ASN A 38 -19.80 -68.93 43.93
CA ASN A 38 -20.94 -69.33 43.11
C ASN A 38 -21.68 -68.14 42.48
N THR A 39 -21.16 -66.91 42.58
CA THR A 39 -21.75 -65.73 41.91
C THR A 39 -21.43 -65.64 40.42
N ALA A 40 -20.45 -66.38 39.91
CA ALA A 40 -20.04 -66.28 38.52
C ALA A 40 -21.11 -66.87 37.59
N GLY A 41 -21.71 -66.05 36.73
CA GLY A 41 -22.84 -66.50 35.93
C GLY A 41 -23.55 -65.40 35.15
N VAL A 42 -24.54 -65.81 34.35
CA VAL A 42 -25.43 -64.90 33.62
C VAL A 42 -26.81 -64.99 34.26
N TYR A 43 -27.23 -63.90 34.89
CA TYR A 43 -28.53 -63.76 35.55
C TYR A 43 -29.49 -63.05 34.61
N LYS A 44 -30.56 -63.73 34.19
CA LYS A 44 -31.54 -63.17 33.26
C LYS A 44 -32.41 -62.12 33.98
N GLY A 45 -32.42 -60.90 33.46
CA GLY A 45 -33.38 -59.88 33.86
C GLY A 45 -34.76 -60.20 33.29
N LYS A 46 -35.83 -59.76 33.95
CA LYS A 46 -37.19 -59.87 33.40
C LYS A 46 -37.34 -58.81 32.31
N SER A 47 -37.21 -59.22 31.04
CA SER A 47 -37.48 -58.36 29.89
C SER A 47 -38.96 -58.00 29.91
N LEU A 48 -39.30 -56.80 30.39
CA LEU A 48 -40.62 -56.24 30.13
C LEU A 48 -40.56 -55.74 28.69
N GLU A 49 -41.09 -56.53 27.75
CA GLU A 49 -41.36 -56.09 26.38
C GLU A 49 -42.44 -55.00 26.41
N LEU A 50 -42.08 -53.79 26.83
CA LEU A 50 -42.91 -52.63 26.59
C LEU A 50 -42.73 -52.23 25.13
N PRO A 51 -43.81 -52.16 24.33
CA PRO A 51 -43.71 -51.70 22.96
C PRO A 51 -43.09 -50.31 22.93
N LEU A 52 -42.03 -50.18 22.13
CA LEU A 52 -41.15 -49.02 21.92
C LEU A 52 -41.85 -47.78 21.32
N LYS A 53 -43.16 -47.60 21.55
CA LYS A 53 -43.94 -46.42 21.14
C LYS A 53 -44.32 -45.50 22.31
N SER A 54 -44.02 -45.89 23.54
CA SER A 54 -44.34 -45.13 24.75
C SER A 54 -43.08 -44.78 25.54
N VAL A 55 -42.02 -44.36 24.86
CA VAL A 55 -40.90 -43.67 25.51
C VAL A 55 -41.41 -42.27 25.85
N VAL A 56 -41.84 -42.10 27.10
CA VAL A 56 -42.01 -40.79 27.70
C VAL A 56 -40.68 -40.05 27.51
N LYS A 57 -40.70 -39.02 26.66
CA LYS A 57 -39.62 -38.06 26.42
C LYS A 57 -38.90 -37.77 27.73
N GLY A 58 -37.69 -38.30 27.90
CA GLY A 58 -36.79 -37.94 29.01
C GLY A 58 -36.45 -39.01 30.05
N ILE A 59 -36.98 -40.24 29.98
CA ILE A 59 -36.56 -41.32 30.90
C ILE A 59 -35.73 -42.36 30.14
N LEU A 60 -34.40 -42.18 30.13
CA LEU A 60 -33.49 -43.30 29.88
C LEU A 60 -33.63 -44.29 31.03
N PHE A 61 -34.31 -45.41 30.80
CA PHE A 61 -34.27 -46.53 31.74
C PHE A 61 -32.80 -46.94 31.94
N SER A 62 -32.30 -46.80 33.17
CA SER A 62 -30.97 -47.32 33.51
C SER A 62 -30.98 -48.82 33.24
N GLN A 63 -30.10 -49.28 32.35
CA GLN A 63 -30.08 -50.64 31.80
C GLN A 63 -29.89 -51.77 32.83
N GLY A 64 -29.75 -51.47 34.13
CA GLY A 64 -29.60 -52.49 35.17
C GLY A 64 -30.85 -53.36 35.34
N ALA A 65 -32.00 -52.78 35.69
CA ALA A 65 -33.15 -53.55 36.17
C ALA A 65 -33.87 -54.42 35.11
N LEU A 66 -33.60 -54.21 33.83
CA LEU A 66 -34.35 -54.82 32.71
C LEU A 66 -33.47 -55.69 31.79
N SER A 67 -32.15 -55.74 32.00
CA SER A 67 -31.22 -56.49 31.13
C SER A 67 -30.52 -57.63 31.85
N ASN A 68 -29.96 -58.57 31.09
CA ASN A 68 -29.16 -59.65 31.65
C ASN A 68 -27.93 -59.08 32.36
N VAL A 69 -27.64 -59.63 33.55
CA VAL A 69 -26.49 -59.26 34.37
C VAL A 69 -25.50 -60.40 34.33
N THR A 70 -24.28 -60.13 33.88
CA THR A 70 -23.19 -61.12 33.87
C THR A 70 -22.18 -60.77 34.95
N ILE A 71 -21.87 -61.73 35.81
CA ILE A 71 -20.85 -61.63 36.85
C ILE A 71 -19.66 -62.51 36.44
N ALA A 72 -18.47 -61.93 36.53
CA ALA A 72 -17.19 -62.56 36.23
C ALA A 72 -16.76 -63.52 37.36
N PHE A 73 -15.72 -64.32 37.11
CA PHE A 73 -15.24 -65.32 38.07
C PHE A 73 -14.66 -64.73 39.36
N ASP A 74 -14.26 -63.46 39.33
CA ASP A 74 -13.75 -62.69 40.47
C ASP A 74 -14.88 -62.03 41.30
N GLY A 75 -16.15 -62.21 40.91
CA GLY A 75 -17.30 -61.57 41.54
C GLY A 75 -17.58 -60.15 41.02
N SER A 76 -16.81 -59.64 40.06
CA SER A 76 -17.03 -58.34 39.45
C SER A 76 -18.14 -58.41 38.40
N ARG A 77 -18.90 -57.32 38.21
CA ARG A 77 -19.86 -57.23 37.10
C ARG A 77 -19.10 -57.02 35.80
N VAL A 78 -19.38 -57.86 34.79
CA VAL A 78 -18.82 -57.69 33.44
C VAL A 78 -19.33 -56.36 32.86
N PRO A 79 -18.44 -55.39 32.59
CA PRO A 79 -18.86 -54.09 32.07
C PRO A 79 -19.23 -54.20 30.59
N ARG A 80 -20.24 -53.42 30.20
CA ARG A 80 -20.67 -53.24 28.81
C ARG A 80 -20.60 -51.77 28.47
N PHE A 81 -19.81 -51.42 27.47
CA PHE A 81 -19.67 -50.04 27.01
C PHE A 81 -20.51 -49.86 25.74
N VAL A 82 -21.44 -48.91 25.78
CA VAL A 82 -22.27 -48.56 24.63
C VAL A 82 -21.91 -47.17 24.18
N PHE A 83 -21.45 -47.04 22.94
CA PHE A 83 -21.24 -45.76 22.29
C PHE A 83 -22.52 -45.34 21.60
N TYR A 84 -23.00 -44.14 21.96
CA TYR A 84 -24.15 -43.53 21.34
C TYR A 84 -23.69 -42.49 20.33
N GLY A 85 -24.35 -42.49 19.18
CA GLY A 85 -24.31 -41.41 18.21
C GLY A 85 -25.63 -40.65 18.22
N VAL A 86 -25.69 -39.60 17.44
CA VAL A 86 -26.93 -38.88 17.16
C VAL A 86 -27.49 -39.46 15.86
N GLY A 87 -28.74 -39.96 15.89
CA GLY A 87 -29.48 -40.49 14.75
C GLY A 87 -29.87 -39.40 13.74
N THR A 88 -30.58 -39.75 12.67
CA THR A 88 -31.09 -38.77 11.68
C THR A 88 -32.25 -37.92 12.22
N ASP A 89 -32.93 -38.45 13.23
CA ASP A 89 -34.05 -37.85 13.97
C ASP A 89 -33.60 -37.01 15.18
N ASN A 90 -32.30 -36.77 15.33
CA ASN A 90 -31.66 -36.17 16.51
C ASN A 90 -31.87 -36.97 17.81
N GLU A 91 -32.32 -38.22 17.74
CA GLU A 91 -32.42 -39.09 18.89
C GLU A 91 -31.12 -39.89 19.08
N PRO A 92 -30.81 -40.34 20.32
CA PRO A 92 -29.60 -41.11 20.57
C PRO A 92 -29.73 -42.53 19.98
N GLU A 93 -28.80 -42.87 19.09
CA GLU A 93 -28.72 -44.19 18.44
C GLU A 93 -27.49 -44.95 18.93
N LYS A 94 -27.61 -46.26 19.14
CA LYS A 94 -26.47 -47.10 19.55
C LYS A 94 -25.60 -47.41 18.34
N LEU A 95 -24.32 -47.07 18.40
CA LEU A 95 -23.37 -47.29 17.29
C LEU A 95 -22.46 -48.49 17.53
N ILE A 96 -21.92 -48.61 18.74
CA ILE A 96 -20.94 -49.64 19.08
C ILE A 96 -21.25 -50.18 20.47
N LEU A 97 -21.19 -51.50 20.64
CA LEU A 97 -21.23 -52.17 21.94
C LEU A 97 -19.94 -52.97 22.12
N ILE A 98 -19.23 -52.68 23.20
CA ILE A 98 -18.07 -53.44 23.66
C ILE A 98 -18.50 -54.26 24.88
N GLU A 99 -18.46 -55.58 24.75
CA GLU A 99 -18.69 -56.51 25.85
C GLU A 99 -17.38 -57.21 26.21
N MET A 100 -16.98 -57.13 27.48
CA MET A 100 -15.83 -57.86 28.01
C MET A 100 -16.21 -59.33 28.26
N ASP A 101 -15.24 -60.24 28.18
CA ASP A 101 -15.45 -61.63 28.59
C ASP A 101 -15.56 -61.75 30.12
N ARG A 102 -16.13 -62.88 30.58
CA ARG A 102 -16.27 -63.25 32.00
C ARG A 102 -14.94 -63.39 32.74
N ARG A 103 -13.82 -63.54 32.04
CA ARG A 103 -12.47 -63.52 32.64
C ARG A 103 -11.83 -62.13 32.64
N GLY A 104 -12.41 -61.17 31.93
CA GLY A 104 -11.83 -59.83 31.75
C GLY A 104 -10.59 -59.80 30.86
N GLU A 105 -10.28 -60.89 30.15
CA GLU A 105 -9.09 -61.00 29.28
C GLU A 105 -9.37 -60.50 27.86
N ASP A 106 -10.51 -60.88 27.28
CA ASP A 106 -10.89 -60.54 25.92
C ASP A 106 -12.07 -59.56 25.87
N ALA A 107 -12.14 -58.75 24.79
CA ALA A 107 -13.24 -57.83 24.53
C ALA A 107 -13.84 -58.10 23.15
N THR A 108 -15.16 -58.23 23.08
CA THR A 108 -15.90 -58.35 21.83
C THR A 108 -16.44 -56.99 21.39
N LEU A 109 -16.11 -56.59 20.16
CA LEU A 109 -16.60 -55.38 19.53
C LEU A 109 -17.76 -55.73 18.60
N SER A 110 -18.96 -55.24 18.92
CA SER A 110 -20.14 -55.36 18.07
C SER A 110 -20.51 -53.99 17.49
N LEU A 111 -20.56 -53.92 16.17
CA LEU A 111 -20.92 -52.71 15.42
C LEU A 111 -22.40 -52.81 15.02
N PHE A 112 -23.17 -51.75 15.28
CA PHE A 112 -24.56 -51.64 14.85
C PHE A 112 -24.72 -51.07 13.43
N TYR A 113 -23.61 -50.84 12.73
CA TYR A 113 -23.56 -50.33 11.37
C TYR A 113 -22.54 -51.12 10.53
N ARG A 114 -22.69 -51.11 9.20
CA ARG A 114 -21.72 -51.71 8.28
C ARG A 114 -20.53 -50.77 8.07
N PRO A 115 -19.30 -51.28 7.87
CA PRO A 115 -18.13 -50.43 7.60
C PRO A 115 -18.33 -49.44 6.45
N GLU A 116 -19.08 -49.84 5.41
CA GLU A 116 -19.43 -49.00 4.26
C GLU A 116 -20.31 -47.79 4.62
N GLU A 117 -21.09 -47.92 5.69
CA GLU A 117 -22.05 -46.91 6.15
C GLU A 117 -21.47 -46.02 7.28
N GLU A 118 -20.24 -46.28 7.75
CA GLU A 118 -19.59 -45.53 8.84
C GLU A 118 -19.62 -44.03 8.57
N GLN A 119 -19.27 -43.61 7.35
CA GLN A 119 -19.23 -42.21 6.97
C GLN A 119 -20.60 -41.54 7.10
N ASN A 120 -21.68 -42.24 6.75
CA ASN A 120 -23.02 -41.67 6.81
C ASN A 120 -23.61 -41.73 8.23
N MET A 121 -23.46 -42.88 8.90
CA MET A 121 -24.05 -43.13 10.22
C MET A 121 -23.31 -42.39 11.34
N VAL A 122 -21.97 -42.48 11.37
CA VAL A 122 -21.14 -41.89 12.43
C VAL A 122 -20.81 -40.43 12.10
N TRP A 123 -20.37 -40.16 10.87
CA TRP A 123 -19.83 -38.86 10.47
C TRP A 123 -20.83 -37.97 9.70
N LYS A 124 -22.09 -38.41 9.52
CA LYS A 124 -23.15 -37.65 8.84
C LYS A 124 -22.75 -37.20 7.43
N GLY A 125 -22.11 -38.08 6.68
CA GLY A 125 -21.62 -37.84 5.32
C GLY A 125 -20.32 -37.02 5.26
N ARG A 126 -19.85 -36.48 6.38
CA ARG A 126 -18.59 -35.73 6.44
C ARG A 126 -17.41 -36.69 6.45
N ALA A 127 -16.25 -36.23 6.01
CA ALA A 127 -15.02 -36.99 6.16
C ALA A 127 -14.69 -37.19 7.64
N ARG A 128 -14.19 -38.37 7.98
CA ARG A 128 -13.69 -38.67 9.33
C ARG A 128 -12.61 -37.65 9.70
N PRO A 129 -12.74 -36.96 10.86
CA PRO A 129 -11.74 -36.02 11.30
C PRO A 129 -10.43 -36.74 11.58
N LYS A 130 -9.32 -36.12 11.20
CA LYS A 130 -7.98 -36.60 11.53
C LYS A 130 -7.80 -36.55 13.05
N ALA A 131 -7.14 -37.54 13.62
CA ALA A 131 -6.80 -37.55 15.04
C ALA A 131 -5.88 -36.38 15.44
N VAL A 132 -5.09 -35.88 14.49
CA VAL A 132 -4.22 -34.71 14.64
C VAL A 132 -4.57 -33.71 13.54
N PRO A 133 -4.77 -32.42 13.86
CA PRO A 133 -5.04 -31.39 12.85
C PRO A 133 -3.82 -31.15 11.95
N ASP A 134 -4.04 -30.60 10.75
CA ASP A 134 -2.99 -30.43 9.73
C ASP A 134 -1.82 -29.56 10.20
N CYS A 135 -2.07 -28.56 11.05
CA CYS A 135 -1.03 -27.71 11.63
C CYS A 135 -0.51 -28.15 13.00
N GLY A 136 -0.85 -29.37 13.44
CA GLY A 136 -0.56 -29.86 14.79
C GLY A 136 -1.36 -29.12 15.87
N PHE A 137 -1.36 -29.65 17.10
CA PHE A 137 -2.13 -29.05 18.20
C PHE A 137 -1.59 -27.68 18.65
N THR A 138 -0.31 -27.41 18.39
CA THR A 138 0.37 -26.16 18.78
C THR A 138 0.44 -25.12 17.67
N GLY A 139 0.00 -25.46 16.45
CA GLY A 139 0.12 -24.58 15.28
C GLY A 139 1.55 -24.41 14.75
N ALA A 140 2.55 -25.07 15.35
CA ALA A 140 3.96 -24.94 14.98
C ALA A 140 4.32 -25.57 13.62
N ASN A 141 3.46 -26.48 13.12
CA ASN A 141 3.68 -27.17 11.84
C ASN A 141 2.99 -26.47 10.67
N CYS A 142 2.31 -25.35 10.90
CA CYS A 142 1.76 -24.54 9.81
C CYS A 142 2.91 -23.94 8.99
N PRO A 143 2.79 -23.88 7.64
CA PRO A 143 3.77 -23.20 6.82
C PRO A 143 3.87 -21.74 7.26
N PRO A 144 5.08 -21.21 7.56
CA PRO A 144 5.23 -19.83 7.98
C PRO A 144 4.76 -18.89 6.86
N SER A 145 4.16 -17.77 7.24
CA SER A 145 3.76 -16.75 6.27
C SER A 145 4.98 -16.25 5.48
N PHE A 146 4.81 -15.94 4.19
CA PHE A 146 5.88 -15.48 3.29
C PHE A 146 6.72 -14.34 3.90
N ILE A 147 6.07 -13.43 4.64
CA ILE A 147 6.73 -12.30 5.30
C ILE A 147 7.63 -12.76 6.44
N GLN A 148 7.26 -13.78 7.22
CA GLN A 148 8.10 -14.30 8.30
C GLN A 148 9.29 -15.10 7.77
N GLN A 149 9.12 -15.84 6.68
CA GLN A 149 10.21 -16.62 6.08
C GLN A 149 11.23 -15.75 5.34
N TYR A 150 10.79 -14.66 4.69
CA TYR A 150 11.66 -13.79 3.90
C TYR A 150 11.83 -12.39 4.51
N GLN A 151 11.57 -12.23 5.81
CA GLN A 151 11.57 -10.94 6.49
C GLN A 151 12.84 -10.13 6.22
N THR A 152 14.00 -10.78 6.28
CA THR A 152 15.32 -10.17 6.03
C THR A 152 15.45 -9.64 4.60
N TYR A 153 14.98 -10.40 3.61
CA TYR A 153 15.05 -10.00 2.20
C TYR A 153 14.07 -8.87 1.88
N VAL A 154 12.89 -8.89 2.48
CA VAL A 154 11.87 -7.83 2.33
C VAL A 154 12.39 -6.50 2.91
N ILE A 155 13.01 -6.53 4.08
CA ILE A 155 13.59 -5.34 4.70
C ILE A 155 14.74 -4.80 3.83
N LEU A 156 15.64 -5.67 3.35
CA LEU A 156 16.75 -5.26 2.51
C LEU A 156 16.26 -4.61 1.20
N ALA A 157 15.26 -5.19 0.54
CA ALA A 157 14.67 -4.65 -0.67
C ALA A 157 14.02 -3.28 -0.43
N ALA A 158 13.32 -3.10 0.70
CA ALA A 158 12.73 -1.82 1.07
C ALA A 158 13.80 -0.74 1.32
N CYS A 159 14.90 -1.08 1.99
CA CYS A 159 16.02 -0.15 2.20
C CYS A 159 16.67 0.31 0.89
N VAL A 160 16.89 -0.63 -0.05
CA VAL A 160 17.45 -0.31 -1.37
C VAL A 160 16.51 0.58 -2.18
N ALA A 161 15.21 0.29 -2.16
CA ALA A 161 14.20 1.11 -2.82
C ALA A 161 14.16 2.54 -2.24
N MET A 162 14.22 2.69 -0.92
CA MET A 162 14.26 3.99 -0.26
C MET A 162 15.51 4.80 -0.62
N LEU A 163 16.69 4.15 -0.68
CA LEU A 163 17.92 4.79 -1.12
C LEU A 163 17.84 5.26 -2.59
N PHE A 164 17.26 4.45 -3.46
CA PHE A 164 17.06 4.82 -4.86
C PHE A 164 16.13 6.02 -5.01
N ILE A 165 15.00 6.04 -4.29
CA ILE A 165 14.06 7.17 -4.29
C ILE A 165 14.75 8.44 -3.76
N ALA A 166 15.51 8.35 -2.68
CA ALA A 166 16.26 9.47 -2.14
C ALA A 166 17.28 10.02 -3.15
N ALA A 167 18.01 9.14 -3.85
CA ALA A 167 18.96 9.55 -4.89
C ALA A 167 18.26 10.29 -6.04
N VAL A 168 17.10 9.80 -6.50
CA VAL A 168 16.31 10.48 -7.55
C VAL A 168 15.84 11.86 -7.08
N ILE A 169 15.36 11.99 -5.85
CA ILE A 169 14.93 13.28 -5.29
C ILE A 169 16.11 14.26 -5.24
N ILE A 170 17.28 13.82 -4.78
CA ILE A 170 18.49 14.66 -4.72
C ILE A 170 18.87 15.16 -6.13
N LEU A 171 18.85 14.29 -7.14
CA LEU A 171 19.14 14.66 -8.52
C LEU A 171 18.15 15.71 -9.05
N ILE A 172 16.86 15.55 -8.77
CA ILE A 172 15.82 16.52 -9.15
C ILE A 172 16.07 17.88 -8.48
N VAL A 173 16.38 17.89 -7.18
CA VAL A 173 16.67 19.14 -6.44
C VAL A 173 17.89 19.85 -7.01
N ILE A 174 18.97 19.12 -7.31
CA ILE A 174 20.17 19.69 -7.93
C ILE A 174 19.83 20.25 -9.31
N ALA A 175 19.05 19.55 -10.13
CA ALA A 175 18.65 20.01 -11.46
C ALA A 175 17.80 21.28 -11.40
N ILE A 176 16.86 21.39 -10.46
CA ILE A 176 16.05 22.60 -10.25
C ILE A 176 16.94 23.77 -9.83
N ARG A 177 17.82 23.57 -8.86
CA ARG A 177 18.76 24.62 -8.40
C ARG A 177 19.70 25.07 -9.51
N ALA A 178 20.22 24.14 -10.31
CA ALA A 178 21.05 24.47 -11.46
C ALA A 178 20.27 25.29 -12.49
N LYS A 179 19.02 24.94 -12.79
CA LYS A 179 18.16 25.71 -13.68
C LYS A 179 17.82 27.10 -13.15
N GLN A 180 17.58 27.24 -11.85
CA GLN A 180 17.33 28.55 -11.22
C GLN A 180 18.56 29.45 -11.33
N LYS A 181 19.75 28.92 -11.01
CA LYS A 181 21.00 29.68 -11.11
C LYS A 181 21.29 30.12 -12.54
N GLU A 182 21.01 29.28 -13.54
CA GLU A 182 21.17 29.69 -14.95
C GLU A 182 20.14 30.76 -15.35
N ARG A 183 18.90 30.70 -14.84
CA ARG A 183 17.90 31.75 -15.06
C ARG A 183 18.36 33.09 -14.49
N GLU A 184 18.87 33.10 -13.26
CA GLU A 184 19.40 34.30 -12.60
C GLU A 184 20.61 34.87 -13.36
N ARG A 185 21.52 34.00 -13.82
CA ARG A 185 22.68 34.41 -14.63
C ARG A 185 22.24 35.06 -15.94
N LEU A 186 21.26 34.48 -16.64
CA LEU A 186 20.70 35.03 -17.86
C LEU A 186 19.95 36.35 -17.61
N ASP A 187 19.28 36.47 -16.47
CA ASP A 187 18.55 37.69 -16.11
C ASP A 187 19.47 38.85 -15.76
N ALA A 188 20.64 38.58 -15.20
CA ALA A 188 21.67 39.59 -14.96
C ALA A 188 22.26 40.17 -16.26
N LEU A 189 22.30 39.40 -17.36
CA LEU A 189 22.92 39.84 -18.63
C LEU A 189 22.19 40.98 -19.34
N TRP A 190 20.90 41.19 -19.03
CA TRP A 190 20.11 42.27 -19.62
C TRP A 190 19.73 43.36 -18.61
N LYS A 191 19.86 43.11 -17.30
CA LYS A 191 19.65 44.12 -16.25
C LYS A 191 20.94 44.87 -15.98
N ILE A 192 21.13 46.01 -16.64
CA ILE A 192 22.34 46.82 -16.51
C ILE A 192 22.06 47.94 -15.51
N PRO A 193 22.79 48.04 -14.40
CA PRO A 193 22.58 49.12 -13.46
C PRO A 193 23.08 50.46 -14.06
N TYR A 194 22.38 51.55 -13.76
CA TYR A 194 22.69 52.86 -14.35
C TYR A 194 24.10 53.36 -14.01
N TYR A 195 24.66 52.99 -12.86
CA TYR A 195 26.01 53.42 -12.47
C TYR A 195 27.13 52.85 -13.35
N GLU A 196 26.88 51.77 -14.10
CA GLU A 196 27.85 51.23 -15.06
C GLU A 196 27.85 51.99 -16.39
N LEU A 197 26.85 52.84 -16.62
CA LEU A 197 26.73 53.64 -17.84
C LEU A 197 27.48 54.96 -17.67
N THR A 198 28.44 55.20 -18.56
CA THR A 198 29.19 56.45 -18.59
C THR A 198 28.64 57.36 -19.69
N LYS A 199 28.28 58.60 -19.34
CA LYS A 199 27.97 59.65 -20.33
C LYS A 199 29.23 60.36 -20.77
N SER A 200 29.33 60.73 -22.04
CA SER A 200 30.36 61.66 -22.50
C SER A 200 30.06 63.05 -21.96
N THR A 201 30.77 63.46 -20.91
CA THR A 201 30.74 64.86 -20.46
C THR A 201 31.56 65.69 -21.43
N GLU A 202 30.95 66.71 -22.06
CA GLU A 202 31.69 67.80 -22.70
C GLU A 202 32.43 68.59 -21.62
N LYS A 203 33.62 68.13 -21.24
CA LYS A 203 34.73 68.88 -20.60
C LYS A 203 35.79 67.89 -20.16
N ASP A 204 36.80 67.68 -21.00
CA ASP A 204 38.13 68.23 -20.73
C ASP A 204 39.08 67.85 -21.87
N THR A 205 39.68 68.89 -22.44
CA THR A 205 40.86 68.79 -23.28
C THR A 205 42.02 68.47 -22.35
N THR A 206 42.62 67.27 -22.47
CA THR A 206 44.07 66.99 -22.46
C THR A 206 44.38 65.52 -22.14
N CYS A 207 45.25 64.92 -22.97
CA CYS A 207 46.03 63.69 -22.75
C CYS A 207 45.23 62.36 -22.72
N SER A 208 45.58 61.28 -23.44
CA SER A 208 46.91 60.78 -23.80
C SER A 208 46.83 59.81 -24.99
N PHE A 209 47.97 59.69 -25.67
CA PHE A 209 48.25 58.91 -26.87
C PHE A 209 48.71 57.51 -26.48
N VAL A 210 47.89 56.46 -26.69
CA VAL A 210 48.34 55.07 -26.95
C VAL A 210 47.32 54.37 -27.86
N SER A 211 47.87 53.74 -28.89
CA SER A 211 47.22 53.17 -30.08
C SER A 211 46.51 51.83 -29.83
N GLY A 212 45.43 51.58 -30.59
CA GLY A 212 44.85 50.24 -30.78
C GLY A 212 43.42 50.28 -31.32
N LEU A 213 43.27 50.11 -32.64
CA LEU A 213 42.03 49.90 -33.43
C LEU A 213 40.68 49.91 -32.66
N SER A 214 40.09 51.08 -32.39
CA SER A 214 38.63 51.25 -32.15
C SER A 214 38.16 52.73 -32.16
N ALA A 215 39.01 53.65 -32.62
CA ALA A 215 38.80 55.10 -32.51
C ALA A 215 37.74 55.70 -33.47
N THR A 216 37.03 54.88 -34.24
CA THR A 216 35.99 55.36 -35.17
C THR A 216 34.62 55.56 -34.49
N ASN A 217 34.30 54.82 -33.42
CA ASN A 217 33.00 54.94 -32.75
C ASN A 217 32.97 56.06 -31.70
N SER A 218 34.08 56.32 -31.01
CA SER A 218 34.12 57.29 -29.90
C SER A 218 33.99 58.76 -30.36
N LYS A 219 34.42 59.08 -31.58
CA LYS A 219 34.36 60.45 -32.13
C LYS A 219 33.00 60.81 -32.74
N VAL A 220 32.20 59.83 -33.18
CA VAL A 220 30.90 60.08 -33.84
C VAL A 220 29.78 60.36 -32.83
N LEU A 221 29.88 59.81 -31.62
CA LEU A 221 28.88 60.03 -30.56
C LEU A 221 28.87 61.47 -30.05
N ASN A 222 30.06 62.10 -29.98
CA ASN A 222 30.24 63.47 -29.48
C ASN A 222 29.61 64.53 -30.38
N THR A 223 29.20 64.20 -31.62
CA THR A 223 28.68 65.16 -32.60
C THR A 223 27.15 65.16 -32.68
N LYS A 224 26.45 64.18 -32.08
CA LYS A 224 24.98 64.09 -32.12
C LYS A 224 24.37 64.73 -30.87
N LYS A 225 23.49 65.72 -31.06
CA LYS A 225 22.74 66.35 -29.96
C LYS A 225 21.79 65.33 -29.32
N GLU A 226 21.80 65.26 -28.00
CA GLU A 226 20.79 64.51 -27.24
C GLU A 226 19.39 65.08 -27.54
N THR A 227 18.42 64.21 -27.77
CA THR A 227 17.01 64.57 -27.95
C THR A 227 16.25 64.14 -26.69
N ASP A 228 15.10 64.75 -26.37
CA ASP A 228 14.30 64.42 -25.18
C ASP A 228 13.94 62.92 -25.04
N LYS A 229 13.96 62.16 -26.14
CA LYS A 229 13.67 60.71 -26.21
C LYS A 229 14.90 59.80 -26.34
N ILE A 230 16.08 60.34 -26.72
CA ILE A 230 17.28 59.54 -27.06
C ILE A 230 18.52 60.11 -26.39
N CYS A 231 19.22 59.26 -25.64
CA CYS A 231 20.50 59.56 -25.00
C CYS A 231 21.57 58.58 -25.52
N TYR A 232 22.84 58.96 -25.36
CA TYR A 232 23.96 58.12 -25.74
C TYR A 232 24.82 57.81 -24.51
N PHE A 233 25.21 56.54 -24.37
CA PHE A 233 26.01 56.05 -23.24
C PHE A 233 27.13 55.14 -23.72
N TYR A 234 28.16 55.00 -22.89
CA TYR A 234 29.17 53.96 -23.03
C TYR A 234 28.99 52.89 -21.97
N TYR A 235 29.10 51.63 -22.38
CA TYR A 235 29.18 50.47 -21.50
C TYR A 235 30.50 49.75 -21.76
N GLY A 236 31.50 50.00 -20.91
CA GLY A 236 32.87 49.57 -21.15
C GLY A 236 33.44 50.18 -22.44
N LEU A 237 33.69 49.35 -23.46
CA LEU A 237 34.22 49.77 -24.76
C LEU A 237 33.14 49.95 -25.84
N ASP A 238 31.90 49.53 -25.56
CA ASP A 238 30.81 49.58 -26.52
C ASP A 238 30.03 50.89 -26.39
N ALA A 239 29.83 51.58 -27.52
CA ALA A 239 28.94 52.72 -27.61
C ALA A 239 27.48 52.23 -27.73
N LEU A 240 26.59 52.82 -26.94
CA LEU A 240 25.18 52.46 -26.85
C LEU A 240 24.27 53.65 -27.17
N THR A 241 23.17 53.36 -27.84
CA THR A 241 22.02 54.26 -27.97
C THR A 241 20.97 53.86 -26.94
N ALA A 242 20.60 54.78 -26.07
CA ALA A 242 19.57 54.58 -25.07
C ALA A 242 18.30 55.35 -25.41
N TYR A 243 17.16 54.68 -25.34
CA TYR A 243 15.84 55.31 -25.47
C TYR A 243 15.21 55.48 -24.09
N LYS A 244 14.75 56.69 -23.80
CA LYS A 244 14.13 57.04 -22.52
C LYS A 244 12.63 56.76 -22.58
N HIS A 245 12.14 55.96 -21.65
CA HIS A 245 10.73 55.61 -21.50
C HIS A 245 10.20 56.06 -20.15
N SER A 246 9.12 56.84 -20.16
CA SER A 246 8.42 57.29 -18.95
C SER A 246 7.33 56.30 -18.55
N VAL A 247 7.70 55.02 -18.39
CA VAL A 247 6.78 53.93 -18.04
C VAL A 247 7.33 53.19 -16.83
N LEU A 248 6.47 52.90 -15.85
CA LEU A 248 6.82 52.04 -14.73
C LEU A 248 6.77 50.58 -15.17
N ILE A 249 7.92 49.95 -15.35
CA ILE A 249 8.00 48.52 -15.70
C ILE A 249 8.00 47.67 -14.42
N ARG A 250 7.13 46.65 -14.38
CA ARG A 250 7.14 45.59 -13.37
C ARG A 250 7.78 44.35 -13.97
N PHE A 251 8.90 43.89 -13.39
CA PHE A 251 9.59 42.69 -13.84
C PHE A 251 8.88 41.42 -13.37
N ASP A 252 7.95 40.93 -14.20
CA ASP A 252 7.33 39.61 -14.02
C ASP A 252 8.12 38.51 -14.75
N GLU A 253 7.90 37.23 -14.41
CA GLU A 253 8.65 36.11 -15.00
C GLU A 253 8.45 36.02 -16.52
N ALA A 254 7.23 36.29 -17.01
CA ALA A 254 6.93 36.32 -18.44
C ALA A 254 7.71 37.42 -19.17
N MET A 255 7.75 38.63 -18.61
CA MET A 255 8.46 39.76 -19.19
C MET A 255 9.99 39.54 -19.16
N ASN A 256 10.52 38.97 -18.08
CA ASN A 256 11.93 38.58 -17.99
C ASN A 256 12.28 37.51 -19.06
N ALA A 257 11.36 36.59 -19.37
CA ALA A 257 11.56 35.62 -20.45
C ALA A 257 11.65 36.30 -21.84
N GLU A 258 10.82 37.31 -22.11
CA GLU A 258 10.88 38.09 -23.35
C GLU A 258 12.19 38.88 -23.47
N PHE A 259 12.66 39.54 -22.40
CA PHE A 259 13.95 40.24 -22.43
C PHE A 259 15.13 39.29 -22.61
N ARG A 260 15.08 38.08 -22.03
CA ARG A 260 16.07 37.03 -22.31
C ARG A 260 16.06 36.60 -23.76
N GLN A 261 14.88 36.50 -24.39
CA GLN A 261 14.76 36.17 -25.81
C GLN A 261 15.34 37.31 -26.68
N MET A 262 15.00 38.57 -26.39
CA MET A 262 15.56 39.72 -27.09
C MET A 262 17.09 39.80 -26.97
N ARG A 263 17.65 39.49 -25.79
CA ARG A 263 19.11 39.47 -25.56
C ARG A 263 19.82 38.37 -26.36
N ARG A 264 19.13 37.28 -26.72
CA ARG A 264 19.68 36.16 -27.51
C ARG A 264 19.62 36.40 -29.01
N ILE A 265 18.77 37.31 -29.48
CA ILE A 265 18.63 37.61 -30.91
C ILE A 265 19.83 38.46 -31.33
N GLU A 266 20.79 37.82 -32.02
CA GLU A 266 21.93 38.47 -32.63
C GLU A 266 21.92 38.14 -34.12
N HIS A 267 21.76 39.17 -34.94
CA HIS A 267 21.72 39.04 -36.40
C HIS A 267 22.33 40.28 -37.03
N ASP A 268 23.04 40.12 -38.16
CA ASP A 268 23.76 41.21 -38.81
C ASP A 268 22.86 42.35 -39.31
N ASN A 269 21.59 42.03 -39.58
CA ASN A 269 20.57 42.96 -40.08
C ASN A 269 19.63 43.48 -38.98
N LEU A 270 19.82 43.09 -37.71
CA LEU A 270 19.02 43.58 -36.57
C LEU A 270 19.93 44.34 -35.62
N ASN A 271 19.41 45.42 -35.02
CA ASN A 271 20.19 46.09 -33.99
C ASN A 271 20.21 45.23 -32.72
N ARG A 272 21.41 44.99 -32.19
CA ARG A 272 21.60 44.13 -31.01
C ARG A 272 21.06 44.83 -29.77
N PHE A 273 20.11 44.17 -29.11
CA PHE A 273 19.63 44.58 -27.79
C PHE A 273 20.68 44.27 -26.71
N VAL A 274 21.01 45.28 -25.90
CA VAL A 274 22.04 45.17 -24.86
C VAL A 274 21.43 44.97 -23.48
N GLY A 275 20.37 45.71 -23.16
CA GLY A 275 19.68 45.55 -21.89
C GLY A 275 18.78 46.71 -21.53
N ILE A 276 18.31 46.72 -20.29
CA ILE A 276 17.54 47.80 -19.69
C ILE A 276 18.30 48.32 -18.49
N SER A 277 18.31 49.64 -18.33
CA SER A 277 18.74 50.30 -17.10
C SER A 277 17.61 51.14 -16.51
N LEU A 278 17.63 51.27 -15.18
CA LEU A 278 16.65 52.03 -14.41
C LEU A 278 17.38 53.16 -13.69
N ASN A 279 16.87 54.39 -13.81
CA ASN A 279 17.35 55.51 -13.01
C ASN A 279 16.19 56.44 -12.62
N ALA A 280 16.04 56.70 -11.32
CA ALA A 280 15.10 57.68 -10.76
C ALA A 280 13.67 57.64 -11.36
N GLY A 281 13.13 56.45 -11.62
CA GLY A 281 11.78 56.26 -12.19
C GLY A 281 11.67 56.31 -13.72
N LEU A 282 12.80 56.51 -14.43
CA LEU A 282 12.89 56.40 -15.88
C LEU A 282 13.54 55.07 -16.29
N VAL A 283 13.01 54.47 -17.35
CA VAL A 283 13.54 53.24 -17.94
C VAL A 283 14.30 53.59 -19.21
N TYR A 284 15.52 53.06 -19.36
CA TYR A 284 16.31 53.20 -20.57
C TYR A 284 16.45 51.84 -21.25
N SER A 285 16.00 51.73 -22.50
CA SER A 285 16.33 50.56 -23.34
C SER A 285 17.63 50.81 -24.08
N LEU A 286 18.60 49.92 -23.89
CA LEU A 286 19.97 50.04 -24.38
C LEU A 286 20.16 49.18 -25.63
N TRP A 287 20.60 49.82 -26.70
CA TRP A 287 20.87 49.20 -28.00
C TRP A 287 22.28 49.52 -28.44
N ARG A 288 22.87 48.66 -29.28
CA ARG A 288 24.17 48.96 -29.87
C ARG A 288 24.07 50.23 -30.74
N PHE A 289 25.09 51.07 -30.66
CA PHE A 289 25.13 52.29 -31.45
C PHE A 289 25.29 51.97 -32.95
N CYS A 290 24.41 52.57 -33.77
CA CYS A 290 24.47 52.49 -35.23
C CYS A 290 24.69 53.87 -35.83
N ALA A 291 25.80 54.05 -36.56
CA ALA A 291 26.18 55.34 -37.14
C ALA A 291 25.17 55.84 -38.21
N ARG A 292 24.51 54.93 -38.95
CA ARG A 292 23.60 55.20 -40.06
C ARG A 292 22.20 55.69 -39.66
N GLY A 293 21.86 55.67 -38.37
CA GLY A 293 20.54 56.06 -37.87
C GLY A 293 19.57 54.88 -37.75
N THR A 294 18.44 55.13 -37.08
CA THR A 294 17.41 54.14 -36.77
C THR A 294 16.06 54.59 -37.33
N LEU A 295 15.37 53.73 -38.07
CA LEU A 295 13.98 53.94 -38.48
C LEU A 295 13.07 53.72 -37.27
N GLN A 296 12.54 54.83 -36.75
CA GLN A 296 11.40 54.94 -35.82
C GLN A 296 11.33 53.91 -34.67
N VAL A 297 11.72 54.34 -33.47
CA VAL A 297 11.48 53.56 -32.23
C VAL A 297 10.13 53.97 -31.64
N GLY A 298 9.17 53.05 -31.65
CA GLY A 298 7.91 53.17 -30.93
C GLY A 298 7.82 52.08 -29.86
N ILE A 299 7.51 52.47 -28.63
CA ILE A 299 7.02 51.53 -27.61
C ILE A 299 5.50 51.65 -27.62
N SER A 300 4.82 50.58 -28.03
CA SER A 300 3.41 50.38 -27.72
C SER A 300 3.33 49.32 -26.62
N CYS A 301 2.82 49.71 -25.45
CA CYS A 301 2.46 48.78 -24.39
C CYS A 301 0.95 48.60 -24.45
N ASP A 302 0.49 47.59 -25.16
CA ASP A 302 -0.91 47.16 -25.11
C ASP A 302 -0.99 45.80 -24.40
N ASN A 303 -1.79 45.74 -23.33
CA ASN A 303 -2.10 44.52 -22.58
C ASN A 303 -0.87 43.65 -22.20
N GLY A 304 0.15 44.26 -21.60
CA GLY A 304 1.28 43.53 -21.00
C GLY A 304 2.33 43.00 -21.99
N LYS A 305 2.22 43.33 -23.28
CA LYS A 305 3.23 43.01 -24.30
C LYS A 305 4.01 44.28 -24.65
N ALA A 306 5.33 44.25 -24.47
CA ALA A 306 6.21 45.34 -24.87
C ALA A 306 6.83 45.01 -26.25
N LEU A 307 6.31 45.61 -27.32
CA LEU A 307 6.92 45.49 -28.65
C LEU A 307 8.04 46.53 -28.78
N LEU A 308 9.30 46.07 -28.76
CA LEU A 308 10.49 46.90 -29.02
C LEU A 308 11.12 46.46 -30.35
N LEU A 309 10.90 47.25 -31.41
CA LEU A 309 11.56 47.04 -32.70
C LEU A 309 12.54 48.19 -32.96
N ALA A 310 13.80 47.84 -33.21
CA ALA A 310 14.82 48.76 -33.69
C ALA A 310 15.49 48.16 -34.94
N PHE A 311 15.15 48.69 -36.11
CA PHE A 311 15.73 48.26 -37.38
C PHE A 311 17.06 49.00 -37.64
N CYS A 312 18.09 48.26 -38.03
CA CYS A 312 19.33 48.81 -38.58
C CYS A 312 19.31 48.58 -40.10
N GLU A 313 19.46 49.65 -40.87
CA GLU A 313 19.35 49.59 -42.34
C GLU A 313 20.50 48.74 -42.96
N ARG A 314 20.15 47.54 -43.41
CA ARG A 314 20.62 46.96 -44.66
C ARG A 314 19.36 46.52 -45.40
N GLU A 315 19.18 47.02 -46.62
CA GLU A 315 18.05 46.73 -47.50
C GLU A 315 17.65 45.25 -47.42
N PHE A 316 16.40 44.97 -47.06
CA PHE A 316 15.49 44.01 -47.67
C PHE A 316 14.19 44.00 -46.85
N LEU A 317 13.07 44.31 -47.52
CA LEU A 317 11.71 44.20 -46.99
C LEU A 317 11.37 42.72 -46.79
N TYR A 318 10.97 42.34 -45.58
CA TYR A 318 10.15 41.15 -45.37
C TYR A 318 8.90 41.55 -44.61
N GLU A 319 7.77 41.39 -45.30
CA GLU A 319 6.42 41.51 -44.81
C GLU A 319 6.11 40.25 -43.98
N TYR A 320 5.74 40.42 -42.71
CA TYR A 320 5.30 39.33 -41.86
C TYR A 320 3.78 39.24 -41.92
N GLU A 321 3.27 38.28 -42.69
CA GLU A 321 1.85 37.98 -42.81
C GLU A 321 1.42 37.09 -41.62
N PRO A 322 0.40 37.48 -40.83
CA PRO A 322 -0.10 36.63 -39.75
C PRO A 322 -0.85 35.42 -40.33
N PRO A 323 -0.76 34.22 -39.72
CA PRO A 323 -1.55 33.09 -40.17
C PRO A 323 -3.03 33.37 -39.91
N SER A 324 -3.80 33.42 -41.00
CA SER A 324 -5.25 33.45 -41.02
C SER A 324 -5.83 32.29 -40.20
N GLU A 325 -6.77 32.63 -39.32
CA GLU A 325 -7.73 31.69 -38.75
C GLU A 325 -8.38 30.87 -39.86
N LEU A 326 -8.21 29.55 -39.80
CA LEU A 326 -9.04 28.59 -40.53
C LEU A 326 -9.89 27.84 -39.51
N LEU A 327 -11.10 28.38 -39.34
CA LEU A 327 -12.29 27.61 -39.01
C LEU A 327 -12.42 26.48 -40.05
N SER A 328 -12.24 25.23 -39.62
CA SER A 328 -12.76 24.08 -40.35
C SER A 328 -13.58 23.22 -39.40
N LEU A 329 -14.90 23.37 -39.52
CA LEU A 329 -15.86 22.32 -39.24
C LEU A 329 -15.43 21.03 -39.93
N HIS A 330 -15.38 19.93 -39.18
CA HIS A 330 -15.82 18.63 -39.66
C HIS A 330 -16.10 17.73 -38.45
N THR A 331 -17.38 17.35 -38.33
CA THR A 331 -17.96 16.11 -37.78
C THR A 331 -17.52 15.59 -36.42
#